data_AF-A0A960IGD2-F1
#
_entry.id   AF-A0A960IGD2-F1
#
_cell.length_a   1.000
_cell.length_b   1.000
_cell.length_c   1.000
_cell.angle_alpha   90.00
_cell.angle_beta   90.00
_cell.angle_gamma   90.00
#
_symmetry.space_group_name_H-M   'P 1'
#
loop_
_entity.id
_entity.type
_entity.pdbx_description
1 polymer ?
#
loop_
_entity_poly.entity_id
_entity_poly.type
_entity_poly.pdbx_seq_one_letter_code
_entity_poly.pdbx_strand_id
1 'polypeptide(L)'
;LDRTHLVRAGLDIPIVPISSALRSAALERKDRELNDLSRLPELVKRLGDDVIGPAKRGAAARAAAESRQLIEQVRAGLGAERAGLADPAKAAELLATITDAKRRLEHLRGPGAKWPQLVGDRVTDLSAAVNHRFRGGTRAISKSMDERIEVLTRGDQWDDIARELQRAVADEVTRAFVALERGRIEIRAQVIDLVDDEHLSLADPARSASALDVEALWNGKALDPAERLGKRVFSTSVTTVRGAQGGIYMFGMLGTFLPTAAGVLLASNPVLLGVGAVFGSMGLMDDRKRKVQMRRQAARAQLRGFLDDVQFEMGNQITNLVKEIQRELRDDVGDRLAELQRTYTDTIARAQADGGRSVTERQQRLAQIDGQLTELERLDTALGAALGTAAATTVGAS
;
A
#
# COMPACT_ATOMS: atom_id res chain seq x y z
N LEU A 1 12.78 -22.92 7.18
CA LEU A 1 11.70 -22.97 6.18
C LEU A 1 12.23 -23.75 4.99
N ASP A 2 11.61 -24.88 4.67
CA ASP A 2 11.90 -25.66 3.47
C ASP A 2 10.65 -25.72 2.59
N ARG A 3 10.78 -26.25 1.36
CA ARG A 3 9.65 -26.35 0.42
C ARG A 3 8.49 -27.17 1.01
N THR A 4 8.81 -28.21 1.77
CA THR A 4 7.83 -29.09 2.41
C THR A 4 6.96 -28.35 3.42
N HIS A 5 7.53 -27.41 4.16
CA HIS A 5 6.80 -26.57 5.11
C HIS A 5 5.80 -25.63 4.42
N LEU A 6 6.19 -25.05 3.27
CA LEU A 6 5.32 -24.15 2.49
C LEU A 6 4.14 -24.89 1.85
N VAL A 7 4.40 -26.05 1.24
CA VAL A 7 3.36 -26.91 0.64
C VAL A 7 2.34 -27.34 1.69
N ARG A 8 2.79 -27.69 2.90
CA ARG A 8 1.89 -28.08 4.01
C ARG A 8 0.99 -26.93 4.48
N ALA A 9 1.44 -25.69 4.34
CA ALA A 9 0.66 -24.49 4.66
C ALA A 9 -0.26 -24.07 3.51
N GLY A 10 -0.29 -24.79 2.38
CA GLY A 10 -1.04 -24.41 1.18
C GLY A 10 -0.48 -23.15 0.49
N LEU A 11 0.78 -22.81 0.76
CA LEU A 11 1.44 -21.63 0.21
C LEU A 11 2.38 -22.06 -0.91
N ASP A 12 2.02 -21.70 -2.14
CA ASP A 12 2.88 -21.89 -3.32
C ASP A 12 3.83 -20.69 -3.46
N ILE A 13 4.83 -20.63 -2.58
CA ILE A 13 5.83 -19.56 -2.58
C ILE A 13 7.17 -20.12 -3.07
N PRO A 14 7.78 -19.53 -4.09
CA PRO A 14 9.07 -19.98 -4.57
C PRO A 14 10.22 -19.68 -3.59
N ILE A 15 11.13 -20.65 -3.44
CA ILE A 15 12.36 -20.49 -2.65
C ILE A 15 13.57 -20.39 -3.61
N VAL A 16 14.28 -19.27 -3.53
CA VAL A 16 15.58 -19.06 -4.20
C VAL A 16 16.68 -18.99 -3.13
N PRO A 17 17.55 -20.02 -3.00
CA PRO A 17 18.64 -19.98 -2.05
C PRO A 17 19.74 -19.06 -2.60
N ILE A 18 20.20 -18.08 -1.81
CA ILE A 18 21.24 -17.13 -2.20
C ILE A 18 22.42 -17.15 -1.23
N SER A 19 23.59 -16.76 -1.72
CA SER A 19 24.76 -16.51 -0.87
C SER A 19 25.36 -15.15 -1.13
N SER A 20 25.09 -14.19 -0.24
CA SER A 20 25.65 -12.84 -0.30
C SER A 20 27.18 -12.85 -0.20
N ALA A 21 27.75 -13.78 0.59
CA ALA A 21 29.20 -13.91 0.72
C ALA A 21 29.87 -14.33 -0.61
N LEU A 22 29.27 -15.29 -1.33
CA LEU A 22 29.76 -15.71 -2.65
C LEU A 22 29.62 -14.58 -3.68
N ARG A 23 28.52 -13.81 -3.64
CA ARG A 23 28.37 -12.63 -4.50
C ARG A 23 29.45 -11.59 -4.23
N SER A 24 29.73 -11.26 -2.96
CA SER A 24 30.75 -10.28 -2.62
C SER A 24 32.13 -10.72 -3.13
N ALA A 25 32.50 -11.99 -2.90
CA ALA A 25 33.74 -12.55 -3.42
C ALA A 25 33.80 -12.55 -4.96
N ALA A 26 32.68 -12.84 -5.64
CA ALA A 26 32.57 -12.78 -7.09
C ALA A 26 32.79 -11.37 -7.64
N LEU A 27 32.24 -10.34 -6.98
CA LEU A 27 32.40 -8.94 -7.38
C LEU A 27 33.83 -8.45 -7.19
N GLU A 28 34.46 -8.78 -6.05
CA GLU A 28 35.86 -8.42 -5.77
C GLU A 28 36.82 -9.03 -6.78
N ARG A 29 36.60 -10.31 -7.13
CA ARG A 29 37.46 -11.07 -8.05
C ARG A 29 37.07 -10.93 -9.52
N LYS A 30 35.96 -10.24 -9.81
CA LYS A 30 35.33 -10.17 -11.14
C LYS A 30 35.10 -11.55 -11.76
N ASP A 31 34.76 -12.52 -10.92
CA ASP A 31 34.63 -13.93 -11.29
C ASP A 31 33.16 -14.27 -11.57
N ARG A 32 32.88 -14.72 -12.80
CA ARG A 32 31.53 -15.03 -13.27
C ARG A 32 31.01 -16.37 -12.72
N GLU A 33 31.88 -17.37 -12.52
CA GLU A 33 31.47 -18.67 -12.01
C GLU A 33 31.05 -18.57 -10.54
N LEU A 34 31.82 -17.83 -9.73
CA LEU A 34 31.46 -17.53 -8.33
C LEU A 34 30.14 -16.75 -8.24
N ASN A 35 29.89 -15.87 -9.20
CA ASN A 35 28.63 -15.14 -9.25
C ASN A 35 27.44 -16.07 -9.55
N ASP A 36 27.60 -17.02 -10.47
CA ASP A 36 26.55 -17.97 -10.80
C ASP A 36 26.27 -18.93 -9.63
N LEU A 37 27.33 -19.37 -8.92
CA LEU A 37 27.21 -20.16 -7.69
C LEU A 37 26.50 -19.41 -6.54
N SER A 38 26.56 -18.07 -6.53
CA SER A 38 25.85 -17.26 -5.53
C SER A 38 24.33 -17.31 -5.67
N ARG A 39 23.83 -17.73 -6.84
CA ARG A 39 22.41 -17.74 -7.26
C ARG A 39 21.70 -16.40 -7.16
N LEU A 40 22.43 -15.31 -6.95
CA LEU A 40 21.88 -13.97 -7.02
C LEU A 40 21.36 -13.60 -8.42
N PRO A 41 21.98 -14.04 -9.54
CA PRO A 41 21.40 -13.84 -10.87
C PRO A 41 20.02 -14.47 -11.04
N GLU A 42 19.78 -15.65 -10.44
CA GLU A 42 18.48 -16.31 -10.44
C GLU A 42 17.44 -15.46 -9.69
N LEU A 43 17.81 -14.91 -8.53
CA LEU A 43 16.94 -13.98 -7.79
C LEU A 43 16.64 -12.71 -8.60
N VAL A 44 17.64 -12.09 -9.23
CA VAL A 44 17.45 -10.87 -10.04
C VAL A 44 16.56 -11.14 -11.23
N LYS A 45 16.79 -12.25 -11.95
CA LYS A 45 15.94 -12.66 -13.07
C LYS A 45 14.49 -12.82 -12.59
N ARG A 46 14.30 -13.50 -11.46
CA ARG A 46 12.98 -13.76 -10.91
C ARG A 46 12.27 -12.50 -10.43
N LEU A 47 12.98 -11.57 -9.79
CA LEU A 47 12.41 -10.24 -9.48
C LEU A 47 12.04 -9.48 -10.76
N GLY A 48 12.84 -9.61 -11.82
CA GLY A 48 12.52 -9.12 -13.15
C GLY A 48 11.22 -9.69 -13.71
N ASP A 49 11.07 -11.01 -13.67
CA ASP A 49 9.97 -11.75 -14.30
C ASP A 49 8.68 -11.72 -13.46
N ASP A 50 8.78 -11.83 -12.13
CA ASP A 50 7.64 -11.99 -11.20
C ASP A 50 7.18 -10.67 -10.57
N VAL A 51 8.02 -9.63 -10.54
CA VAL A 51 7.68 -8.33 -9.93
C VAL A 51 7.67 -7.22 -10.96
N ILE A 52 8.82 -6.97 -11.61
CA ILE A 52 8.97 -5.82 -12.53
C ILE A 52 8.14 -6.02 -13.80
N GLY A 53 8.15 -7.22 -14.38
CA GLY A 53 7.39 -7.56 -15.58
C GLY A 53 5.87 -7.35 -15.39
N PRO A 54 5.24 -7.97 -14.38
CA PRO A 54 3.85 -7.76 -14.04
C PRO A 54 3.54 -6.31 -13.69
N ALA A 55 4.40 -5.61 -12.94
CA ALA A 55 4.21 -4.19 -12.62
C ALA A 55 4.20 -3.32 -13.88
N LYS A 56 5.14 -3.54 -14.82
CA LYS A 56 5.18 -2.84 -16.12
C LYS A 56 3.96 -3.16 -16.99
N ARG A 57 3.54 -4.43 -17.04
CA ARG A 57 2.32 -4.84 -17.77
C ARG A 57 1.08 -4.21 -17.15
N GLY A 58 0.98 -4.18 -15.82
CA GLY A 58 -0.10 -3.53 -15.09
C GLY A 58 -0.13 -2.02 -15.32
N ALA A 59 1.02 -1.35 -15.30
CA ALA A 59 1.13 0.08 -15.64
C ALA A 59 0.70 0.36 -17.09
N ALA A 60 1.17 -0.44 -18.05
CA ALA A 60 0.76 -0.32 -19.44
C ALA A 60 -0.74 -0.57 -19.64
N ALA A 61 -1.30 -1.59 -18.96
CA ALA A 61 -2.72 -1.89 -19.01
C ALA A 61 -3.56 -0.75 -18.42
N ARG A 62 -3.13 -0.15 -17.30
CA ARG A 62 -3.76 1.05 -16.73
C ARG A 62 -3.74 2.23 -17.69
N ALA A 63 -2.58 2.57 -18.23
CA ALA A 63 -2.44 3.69 -19.17
C ALA A 63 -3.29 3.50 -20.43
N ALA A 64 -3.37 2.27 -20.96
CA ALA A 64 -4.21 1.96 -22.11
C ALA A 64 -5.71 2.03 -21.75
N ALA A 65 -6.11 1.54 -20.57
CA ALA A 65 -7.49 1.64 -20.12
C ALA A 65 -7.93 3.11 -19.90
N GLU A 66 -7.10 3.94 -19.27
CA GLU A 66 -7.31 5.38 -19.14
C GLU A 66 -7.44 6.07 -20.50
N SER A 67 -6.54 5.73 -21.45
CA SER A 67 -6.59 6.26 -22.81
C SER A 67 -7.89 5.88 -23.52
N ARG A 68 -8.36 4.63 -23.38
CA ARG A 68 -9.66 4.19 -23.93
C ARG A 68 -10.83 4.96 -23.32
N GLN A 69 -10.80 5.20 -22.01
CA GLN A 69 -11.86 5.96 -21.34
C GLN A 69 -11.91 7.41 -21.81
N LEU A 70 -10.75 8.05 -21.98
CA LEU A 70 -10.67 9.39 -22.57
C LEU A 70 -11.19 9.41 -24.01
N ILE A 71 -10.83 8.40 -24.81
CA ILE A 71 -11.35 8.23 -26.16
C ILE A 71 -12.87 8.09 -26.16
N GLU A 72 -13.43 7.25 -25.29
CA GLU A 72 -14.89 7.08 -25.15
C GLU A 72 -15.58 8.38 -24.74
N GLN A 73 -15.01 9.13 -23.79
CA GLN A 73 -15.53 10.43 -23.35
C GLN A 73 -15.54 11.45 -24.49
N VAL A 74 -14.45 11.53 -25.27
CA VAL A 74 -14.38 12.42 -26.44
C VAL A 74 -15.35 11.96 -27.53
N ARG A 75 -15.45 10.64 -27.77
CA ARG A 75 -16.37 10.07 -28.77
C ARG A 75 -17.83 10.34 -28.40
N ALA A 76 -18.19 10.22 -27.12
CA ALA A 76 -19.52 10.57 -26.63
C ALA A 76 -19.84 12.05 -26.89
N GLY A 77 -18.91 12.96 -26.59
CA GLY A 77 -19.06 14.40 -26.85
C GLY A 77 -19.19 14.73 -28.34
N LEU A 78 -18.39 14.11 -29.20
CA LEU A 78 -18.44 14.30 -30.65
C LEU A 78 -19.70 13.67 -31.27
N GLY A 79 -20.11 12.50 -30.80
CA GLY A 79 -21.36 11.85 -31.23
C GLY A 79 -22.58 12.67 -30.84
N ALA A 80 -22.55 13.28 -29.65
CA ALA A 80 -23.53 14.24 -29.19
C ALA A 80 -23.61 15.49 -30.09
N GLU A 81 -22.46 16.08 -30.42
CA GLU A 81 -22.36 17.22 -31.34
C GLU A 81 -22.88 16.86 -32.75
N ARG A 82 -22.48 15.70 -33.29
CA ARG A 82 -22.95 15.19 -34.59
C ARG A 82 -24.46 15.02 -34.62
N ALA A 83 -25.05 14.39 -33.59
CA ALA A 83 -26.48 14.19 -33.50
C ALA A 83 -27.24 15.52 -33.45
N GLY A 84 -26.71 16.51 -32.73
CA GLY A 84 -27.32 17.83 -32.66
C GLY A 84 -27.20 18.64 -33.95
N LEU A 85 -26.09 18.51 -34.68
CA LEU A 85 -25.92 19.16 -35.99
C LEU A 85 -26.80 18.53 -37.09
N ALA A 86 -27.08 17.23 -36.98
CA ALA A 86 -27.94 16.50 -37.92
C ALA A 86 -29.44 16.74 -37.66
N ASP A 87 -29.84 16.87 -36.39
CA ASP A 87 -31.25 17.07 -35.99
C ASP A 87 -31.35 18.10 -34.85
N PRO A 88 -31.89 19.31 -35.11
CA PRO A 88 -32.07 20.35 -34.11
C PRO A 88 -32.93 19.92 -32.91
N ALA A 89 -33.90 19.02 -33.09
CA ALA A 89 -34.75 18.54 -32.00
C ALA A 89 -33.98 17.63 -31.03
N LYS A 90 -33.13 16.74 -31.56
CA LYS A 90 -32.22 15.90 -30.76
C LYS A 90 -31.14 16.71 -30.06
N ALA A 91 -30.69 17.81 -30.68
CA ALA A 91 -29.77 18.75 -30.03
C ALA A 91 -30.36 19.30 -28.72
N ALA A 92 -31.63 19.69 -28.75
CA ALA A 92 -32.33 20.24 -27.59
C ALA A 92 -32.55 19.19 -26.49
N GLU A 93 -32.91 17.96 -26.86
CA GLU A 93 -33.07 16.84 -25.91
C GLU A 93 -31.75 16.51 -25.21
N LEU A 94 -30.66 16.38 -25.97
CA LEU A 94 -29.33 16.09 -25.44
C LEU A 94 -28.80 17.22 -24.55
N LEU A 95 -29.03 18.49 -24.93
CA LEU A 95 -28.68 19.63 -24.10
C LEU A 95 -29.46 19.60 -22.77
N ALA A 96 -30.73 19.20 -22.79
CA ALA A 96 -31.53 19.04 -21.58
C ALA A 96 -30.94 17.93 -20.69
N THR A 97 -30.57 16.77 -21.26
CA THR A 97 -29.92 15.68 -20.52
C THR A 97 -28.59 16.10 -19.88
N ILE A 98 -27.71 16.78 -20.64
CA ILE A 98 -26.40 17.22 -20.12
C ILE A 98 -26.59 18.32 -19.07
N THR A 99 -27.56 19.22 -19.25
CA THR A 99 -27.90 20.25 -18.25
C THR A 99 -28.42 19.62 -16.97
N ASP A 100 -29.22 18.56 -17.08
CA ASP A 100 -29.69 17.80 -15.92
C ASP A 100 -28.54 17.08 -15.21
N ALA A 101 -27.66 16.41 -15.96
CA ALA A 101 -26.45 15.78 -15.43
C ALA A 101 -25.54 16.79 -14.72
N LYS A 102 -25.38 18.00 -15.30
CA LYS A 102 -24.65 19.10 -14.65
C LYS A 102 -25.30 19.52 -13.33
N ARG A 103 -26.63 19.68 -13.26
CA ARG A 103 -27.32 20.02 -12.00
C ARG A 103 -27.12 18.96 -10.93
N ARG A 104 -27.18 17.68 -11.29
CA ARG A 104 -26.90 16.56 -10.36
C ARG A 104 -25.46 16.61 -9.86
N LEU A 105 -24.51 16.89 -10.76
CA LEU A 105 -23.11 17.02 -10.39
C LEU A 105 -22.85 18.21 -9.44
N GLU A 106 -23.53 19.34 -9.64
CA GLU A 106 -23.49 20.47 -8.69
C GLU A 106 -24.03 20.06 -7.31
N HIS A 107 -25.05 19.19 -7.25
CA HIS A 107 -25.55 18.65 -5.99
C HIS A 107 -24.48 17.81 -5.26
N LEU A 108 -23.78 16.93 -5.98
CA LEU A 108 -22.67 16.13 -5.44
C LEU A 108 -21.44 16.93 -5.02
N ARG A 109 -21.26 18.13 -5.57
CA ARG A 109 -20.20 19.06 -5.15
C ARG A 109 -20.64 19.98 -4.01
N GLY A 110 -21.94 20.16 -3.85
CA GLY A 110 -22.52 21.05 -2.87
C GLY A 110 -22.32 20.56 -1.43
N PRO A 111 -22.55 21.44 -0.45
CA PRO A 111 -22.45 21.09 0.98
C PRO A 111 -23.46 20.03 1.42
N GLY A 112 -24.47 19.71 0.60
CA GLY A 112 -25.45 18.65 0.85
C GLY A 112 -25.06 17.26 0.32
N ALA A 113 -23.89 17.13 -0.30
CA ALA A 113 -23.42 15.84 -0.82
C ALA A 113 -23.21 14.82 0.31
N LYS A 114 -23.68 13.59 0.11
CA LYS A 114 -23.60 12.54 1.12
C LYS A 114 -22.25 11.80 1.13
N TRP A 115 -21.55 11.78 0.00
CA TRP A 115 -20.30 11.04 -0.15
C TRP A 115 -19.16 11.52 0.78
N PRO A 116 -18.95 12.83 1.08
CA PRO A 116 -17.88 13.24 1.99
C PRO A 116 -18.16 12.82 3.44
N GLN A 117 -19.44 12.75 3.81
CA GLN A 117 -19.91 12.24 5.10
C GLN A 117 -19.68 10.73 5.17
N LEU A 118 -20.10 9.97 4.15
CA LEU A 118 -19.85 8.52 4.05
C LEU A 118 -18.35 8.21 4.24
N VAL A 119 -17.46 8.91 3.54
CA VAL A 119 -16.00 8.74 3.71
C VAL A 119 -15.59 9.00 5.16
N GLY A 120 -16.08 10.08 5.77
CA GLY A 120 -15.75 10.42 7.17
C GLY A 120 -16.18 9.34 8.17
N ASP A 121 -17.41 8.87 8.04
CA ASP A 121 -17.98 7.85 8.92
C ASP A 121 -17.22 6.53 8.77
N ARG A 122 -17.02 6.07 7.53
CA ARG A 122 -16.34 4.79 7.28
C ARG A 122 -14.86 4.78 7.67
N VAL A 123 -14.16 5.90 7.45
CA VAL A 123 -12.76 6.06 7.89
C VAL A 123 -12.67 6.02 9.42
N THR A 124 -13.64 6.63 10.12
CA THR A 124 -13.70 6.60 11.59
C THR A 124 -13.94 5.18 12.10
N ASP A 125 -14.89 4.46 11.50
CA ASP A 125 -15.17 3.06 11.81
C ASP A 125 -13.97 2.16 11.55
N LEU A 126 -13.28 2.36 10.41
CA LEU A 126 -12.07 1.63 10.05
C LEU A 126 -10.97 1.83 11.10
N SER A 127 -10.72 3.07 11.50
CA SER A 127 -9.75 3.39 12.54
C SER A 127 -10.07 2.72 13.87
N ALA A 128 -11.32 2.79 14.30
CA ALA A 128 -11.77 2.18 15.55
C ALA A 128 -11.63 0.65 15.51
N ALA A 129 -12.04 0.03 14.40
CA ALA A 129 -11.98 -1.42 14.21
C ALA A 129 -10.52 -1.93 14.19
N VAL A 130 -9.63 -1.26 13.45
CA VAL A 130 -8.21 -1.63 13.37
C VAL A 130 -7.51 -1.43 14.72
N ASN A 131 -7.74 -0.30 15.40
CA ASN A 131 -7.19 -0.07 16.74
C ASN A 131 -7.68 -1.11 17.74
N HIS A 132 -8.98 -1.43 17.74
CA HIS A 132 -9.54 -2.43 18.64
C HIS A 132 -8.92 -3.81 18.40
N ARG A 133 -8.82 -4.23 17.13
CA ARG A 133 -8.22 -5.51 16.75
C ARG A 133 -6.74 -5.57 17.14
N PHE A 134 -5.97 -4.52 16.86
CA PHE A 134 -4.56 -4.45 17.20
C PHE A 134 -4.34 -4.56 18.72
N ARG A 135 -5.09 -3.78 19.52
CA ARG A 135 -5.06 -3.89 21.00
C ARG A 135 -5.43 -5.29 21.49
N GLY A 136 -6.40 -5.93 20.84
CA GLY A 136 -6.75 -7.33 21.10
C GLY A 136 -5.59 -8.29 20.83
N GLY A 137 -4.93 -8.15 19.68
CA GLY A 137 -3.74 -8.90 19.29
C GLY A 137 -2.59 -8.72 20.29
N THR A 138 -2.25 -7.48 20.63
CA THR A 138 -1.21 -7.15 21.63
C THR A 138 -1.49 -7.78 22.99
N ARG A 139 -2.74 -7.77 23.46
CA ARG A 139 -3.12 -8.45 24.71
C ARG A 139 -2.96 -9.97 24.63
N ALA A 140 -3.33 -10.58 23.51
CA ALA A 140 -3.15 -12.01 23.29
C ALA A 140 -1.66 -12.39 23.26
N ILE A 141 -0.82 -11.56 22.63
CA ILE A 141 0.64 -11.71 22.64
C ILE A 141 1.18 -11.60 24.06
N SER A 142 0.78 -10.58 24.83
CA SER A 142 1.21 -10.41 26.23
C SER A 142 0.90 -11.67 27.04
N LYS A 143 -0.32 -12.18 26.96
CA LYS A 143 -0.74 -13.38 27.68
C LYS A 143 0.09 -14.61 27.30
N SER A 144 0.25 -14.86 26.00
CA SER A 144 1.06 -15.97 25.48
C SER A 144 2.52 -15.88 25.94
N MET A 145 3.11 -14.69 25.88
CA MET A 145 4.49 -14.49 26.32
C MET A 145 4.64 -14.58 27.85
N ASP A 146 3.66 -14.13 28.63
CA ASP A 146 3.65 -14.28 30.09
C ASP A 146 3.62 -15.76 30.53
N GLU A 147 2.82 -16.58 29.85
CA GLU A 147 2.77 -18.05 30.04
C GLU A 147 4.13 -18.70 29.73
N ARG A 148 4.80 -18.25 28.66
CA ARG A 148 6.15 -18.74 28.31
C ARG A 148 7.24 -18.29 29.29
N ILE A 149 7.14 -17.07 29.81
CA ILE A 149 8.05 -16.58 30.85
C ILE A 149 7.86 -17.39 32.15
N GLU A 150 6.65 -17.88 32.44
CA GLU A 150 6.40 -18.69 33.63
C GLU A 150 7.16 -20.02 33.64
N VAL A 151 7.44 -20.61 32.48
CA VAL A 151 8.24 -21.85 32.37
C VAL A 151 9.74 -21.59 32.18
N LEU A 152 10.19 -20.32 32.15
CA LEU A 152 11.58 -19.96 31.94
C LEU A 152 12.45 -20.43 33.11
N THR A 153 13.51 -21.19 32.80
CA THR A 153 14.46 -21.72 33.79
C THR A 153 15.88 -21.21 33.56
N ARG A 154 16.25 -20.92 32.31
CA ARG A 154 17.58 -20.47 31.91
C ARG A 154 17.52 -19.12 31.17
N GLY A 155 18.63 -18.37 31.22
CA GLY A 155 18.69 -17.03 30.63
C GLY A 155 18.76 -17.03 29.10
N ASP A 156 19.34 -18.06 28.49
CA ASP A 156 19.40 -18.26 27.03
C ASP A 156 18.02 -18.42 26.38
N GLN A 157 17.05 -18.95 27.12
CA GLN A 157 15.65 -19.10 26.67
C GLN A 157 14.94 -17.76 26.44
N TRP A 158 15.46 -16.66 27.00
CA TRP A 158 14.92 -15.33 26.76
C TRP A 158 15.08 -14.91 25.30
N ASP A 159 16.19 -15.24 24.66
CA ASP A 159 16.45 -14.84 23.28
C ASP A 159 15.44 -15.49 22.30
N ASP A 160 14.98 -16.69 22.62
CA ASP A 160 13.91 -17.37 21.86
C ASP A 160 12.55 -16.69 22.06
N ILE A 161 12.22 -16.32 23.30
CA ILE A 161 10.99 -15.59 23.62
C ILE A 161 10.98 -14.23 22.93
N ALA A 162 12.10 -13.51 22.98
CA ALA A 162 12.31 -12.23 22.33
C ALA A 162 12.10 -12.31 20.80
N ARG A 163 12.70 -13.31 20.13
CA ARG A 163 12.51 -13.54 18.69
C ARG A 163 11.05 -13.85 18.33
N GLU A 164 10.37 -14.63 19.16
CA GLU A 164 8.97 -14.97 18.92
C GLU A 164 8.02 -13.79 19.17
N LEU A 165 8.28 -13.01 20.22
CA LEU A 165 7.59 -11.74 20.48
C LEU A 165 7.69 -10.80 19.27
N GLN A 166 8.88 -10.64 18.70
CA GLN A 166 9.07 -9.82 17.50
C GLN A 166 8.25 -10.32 16.32
N ARG A 167 8.25 -11.64 16.06
CA ARG A 167 7.45 -12.23 14.98
C ARG A 167 5.96 -12.00 15.20
N ALA A 168 5.47 -12.27 16.41
CA ALA A 168 4.07 -12.11 16.74
C ALA A 168 3.60 -10.66 16.62
N VAL A 169 4.42 -9.70 17.06
CA VAL A 169 4.12 -8.27 16.88
C VAL A 169 4.17 -7.87 15.41
N ALA A 170 5.17 -8.33 14.65
CA ALA A 170 5.25 -8.05 13.21
C ALA A 170 4.04 -8.58 12.44
N ASP A 171 3.53 -9.75 12.82
CA ASP A 171 2.31 -10.33 12.25
C ASP A 171 1.08 -9.46 12.55
N GLU A 172 0.91 -9.01 13.79
CA GLU A 172 -0.23 -8.14 14.16
C GLU A 172 -0.15 -6.76 13.50
N VAL A 173 1.05 -6.19 13.38
CA VAL A 173 1.27 -4.94 12.62
C VAL A 173 0.90 -5.16 11.15
N THR A 174 1.35 -6.24 10.53
CA THR A 174 1.03 -6.58 9.14
C THR A 174 -0.48 -6.73 8.94
N ARG A 175 -1.18 -7.42 9.86
CA ARG A 175 -2.64 -7.55 9.84
C ARG A 175 -3.34 -6.19 9.91
N ALA A 176 -2.84 -5.26 10.72
CA ALA A 176 -3.39 -3.91 10.82
C ALA A 176 -3.26 -3.15 9.50
N PHE A 177 -2.08 -3.19 8.86
CA PHE A 177 -1.85 -2.55 7.55
C PHE A 177 -2.73 -3.14 6.44
N VAL A 178 -2.82 -4.47 6.36
CA VAL A 178 -3.68 -5.15 5.38
C VAL A 178 -5.15 -4.78 5.60
N ALA A 179 -5.59 -4.66 6.86
CA ALA A 179 -6.95 -4.26 7.18
C ALA A 179 -7.23 -2.80 6.77
N LEU A 180 -6.28 -1.88 6.95
CA LEU A 180 -6.41 -0.50 6.50
C LEU A 180 -6.54 -0.41 4.98
N GLU A 181 -5.73 -1.15 4.24
CA GLU A 181 -5.77 -1.12 2.77
C GLU A 181 -7.05 -1.73 2.20
N ARG A 182 -7.50 -2.86 2.75
CA ARG A 182 -8.82 -3.42 2.39
C ARG A 182 -9.93 -2.43 2.69
N GLY A 183 -9.88 -1.80 3.87
CA GLY A 183 -10.82 -0.74 4.24
C GLY A 183 -10.82 0.41 3.24
N ARG A 184 -9.66 0.91 2.81
CA ARG A 184 -9.56 1.93 1.76
C ARG A 184 -10.31 1.52 0.49
N ILE A 185 -10.05 0.31 -0.01
CA ILE A 185 -10.68 -0.22 -1.24
C ILE A 185 -12.20 -0.33 -1.07
N GLU A 186 -12.66 -0.88 0.06
CA GLU A 186 -14.08 -1.03 0.37
C GLU A 186 -14.79 0.33 0.48
N ILE A 187 -14.17 1.32 1.14
CA ILE A 187 -14.72 2.67 1.26
C ILE A 187 -14.84 3.31 -0.12
N ARG A 188 -13.79 3.19 -0.94
CA ARG A 188 -13.81 3.72 -2.31
C ARG A 188 -14.93 3.10 -3.14
N ALA A 189 -15.10 1.78 -3.07
CA ALA A 189 -16.19 1.10 -3.77
C ALA A 189 -17.56 1.63 -3.32
N GLN A 190 -17.81 1.74 -2.02
CA GLN A 190 -19.07 2.26 -1.49
C GLN A 190 -19.35 3.71 -1.90
N VAL A 191 -18.30 4.55 -2.01
CA VAL A 191 -18.45 5.92 -2.51
C VAL A 191 -18.84 5.93 -3.98
N ILE A 192 -18.24 5.04 -4.78
CA ILE A 192 -18.56 4.94 -6.21
C ILE A 192 -19.99 4.45 -6.39
N ASP A 193 -20.40 3.41 -5.65
CA ASP A 193 -21.77 2.90 -5.67
C ASP A 193 -22.77 4.00 -5.28
N LEU A 194 -22.48 4.77 -4.23
CA LEU A 194 -23.34 5.89 -3.80
C LEU A 194 -23.47 6.97 -4.89
N VAL A 195 -22.37 7.32 -5.57
CA VAL A 195 -22.41 8.34 -6.62
C VAL A 195 -23.11 7.82 -7.89
N ASP A 196 -22.95 6.54 -8.21
CA ASP A 196 -23.66 5.90 -9.33
C ASP A 196 -25.17 5.78 -9.06
N ASP A 197 -25.56 5.44 -7.83
CA ASP A 197 -26.94 5.47 -7.34
C ASP A 197 -27.56 6.88 -7.40
N GLU A 198 -26.75 7.93 -7.26
CA GLU A 198 -27.15 9.33 -7.51
C GLU A 198 -27.19 9.69 -9.01
N HIS A 199 -27.20 8.67 -9.87
CA HIS A 199 -27.40 8.68 -11.33
C HIS A 199 -26.32 9.45 -12.10
N LEU A 200 -25.10 9.49 -11.57
CA LEU A 200 -23.91 9.84 -12.33
C LEU A 200 -23.19 8.55 -12.68
N SER A 201 -23.31 8.12 -13.95
CA SER A 201 -22.52 7.01 -14.47
C SER A 201 -21.03 7.39 -14.47
N LEU A 202 -20.40 7.25 -13.30
CA LEU A 202 -18.97 7.35 -13.14
C LEU A 202 -18.40 6.05 -13.70
N ALA A 203 -17.97 6.07 -14.96
CA ALA A 203 -17.34 4.93 -15.57
C ALA A 203 -16.25 4.30 -14.67
N ASP A 204 -16.57 3.08 -14.24
CA ASP A 204 -15.80 1.95 -13.67
C ASP A 204 -14.87 2.17 -12.44
N PRO A 205 -15.21 1.60 -11.26
CA PRO A 205 -14.36 1.56 -10.06
C PRO A 205 -13.05 0.78 -10.17
N ALA A 206 -12.83 -0.04 -11.21
CA ALA A 206 -11.70 -0.98 -11.27
C ALA A 206 -10.30 -0.34 -11.39
N ARG A 207 -10.16 0.98 -11.57
CA ARG A 207 -8.91 1.60 -12.07
C ARG A 207 -8.09 2.47 -11.12
N SER A 208 -8.52 2.68 -9.88
CA SER A 208 -7.68 3.29 -8.84
C SER A 208 -7.66 2.42 -7.57
N ALA A 209 -7.47 1.11 -7.76
CA ALA A 209 -6.59 0.44 -6.83
C ALA A 209 -5.20 0.99 -7.15
N SER A 210 -4.76 2.00 -6.37
CA SER A 210 -3.33 2.20 -6.14
C SER A 210 -2.82 0.91 -5.52
N ALA A 211 -2.65 -0.11 -6.36
CA ALA A 211 -1.84 -1.26 -6.05
C ALA A 211 -0.50 -0.66 -5.70
N LEU A 212 -0.20 -0.70 -4.40
CA LEU A 212 1.05 -0.33 -3.77
C LEU A 212 2.13 -0.18 -4.82
N ASP A 213 2.55 1.05 -5.07
CA ASP A 213 3.79 1.23 -5.80
C ASP A 213 4.87 0.63 -4.90
N VAL A 214 5.25 -0.61 -5.20
CA VAL A 214 6.29 -1.34 -4.49
C VAL A 214 7.58 -0.53 -4.55
N GLU A 215 7.78 0.32 -5.57
CA GLU A 215 8.88 1.27 -5.66
C GLU A 215 8.74 2.43 -4.66
N ALA A 216 7.53 2.92 -4.39
CA ALA A 216 7.26 3.93 -3.36
C ALA A 216 7.37 3.38 -1.92
N LEU A 217 7.00 2.11 -1.71
CA LEU A 217 7.28 1.38 -0.46
C LEU A 217 8.76 0.99 -0.33
N TRP A 218 9.45 0.87 -1.46
CA TRP A 218 10.86 0.50 -1.56
C TRP A 218 11.69 1.68 -2.06
N ASN A 219 11.54 2.84 -1.42
CA ASN A 219 12.60 3.85 -1.47
C ASN A 219 13.74 3.42 -0.53
N GLY A 220 14.27 2.22 -0.80
CA GLY A 220 15.52 1.77 -0.23
C GLY A 220 16.57 2.75 -0.71
N LYS A 221 17.25 3.41 0.24
CA LYS A 221 18.55 4.03 -0.01
C LYS A 221 19.26 3.20 -1.07
N ALA A 222 19.66 3.84 -2.18
CA ALA A 222 20.62 3.25 -3.09
C ALA A 222 21.69 2.59 -2.21
N LEU A 223 21.92 1.29 -2.42
CA LEU A 223 23.01 0.58 -1.79
C LEU A 223 24.28 1.22 -2.34
N ASP A 224 24.71 2.31 -1.71
CA ASP A 224 25.97 2.94 -2.03
C ASP A 224 27.05 1.88 -1.82
N PRO A 225 27.90 1.65 -2.83
CA PRO A 225 28.97 0.68 -2.72
C PRO A 225 29.93 1.17 -1.63
N ALA A 226 29.90 0.49 -0.49
CA ALA A 226 30.93 0.42 0.54
C ALA A 226 31.96 1.57 0.56
N GLU A 227 31.64 2.68 1.23
CA GLU A 227 32.68 3.60 1.71
C GLU A 227 32.58 3.84 3.22
N ARG A 228 33.51 3.18 3.91
CA ARG A 228 34.26 3.61 5.11
C ARG A 228 33.47 4.16 6.29
N LEU A 229 33.46 3.34 7.36
CA LEU A 229 33.26 3.78 8.74
C LEU A 229 34.08 5.05 9.06
N GLY A 230 33.39 6.12 9.44
CA GLY A 230 34.01 7.35 9.95
C GLY A 230 33.02 8.29 10.64
N LYS A 231 32.98 8.21 11.98
CA LYS A 231 32.63 9.24 12.98
C LYS A 231 31.63 10.37 12.61
N ARG A 232 30.55 10.42 13.41
CA ARG A 232 29.74 11.58 13.87
C ARG A 232 29.14 12.52 12.80
N VAL A 233 27.85 12.80 12.96
CA VAL A 233 27.26 14.15 13.15
C VAL A 233 25.81 14.16 12.64
N PHE A 234 24.91 14.34 13.61
CA PHE A 234 23.67 15.10 13.55
C PHE A 234 23.67 16.18 12.44
N SER A 235 22.87 16.04 11.39
CA SER A 235 22.41 17.22 10.63
C SER A 235 21.11 16.94 9.88
N THR A 236 20.04 17.47 10.48
CA THR A 236 18.92 18.14 9.83
C THR A 236 19.27 18.78 8.47
N SER A 237 18.64 18.31 7.40
CA SER A 237 18.29 19.06 6.18
C SER A 237 17.43 18.15 5.27
N VAL A 238 16.10 18.27 5.35
CA VAL A 238 15.22 18.93 4.36
C VAL A 238 15.39 18.41 2.94
N THR A 239 14.49 17.52 2.51
CA THR A 239 13.75 17.72 1.25
C THR A 239 12.41 16.98 1.26
N THR A 240 11.37 17.77 1.00
CA THR A 240 9.97 17.43 0.82
C THR A 240 9.79 16.44 -0.33
N VAL A 241 9.35 15.21 -0.05
CA VAL A 241 8.70 14.35 -1.04
C VAL A 241 7.47 13.71 -0.40
N ARG A 242 6.32 14.20 -0.86
CA ARG A 242 4.97 13.69 -0.62
C ARG A 242 4.88 12.33 -1.32
N GLY A 243 4.69 11.25 -0.57
CA GLY A 243 4.50 9.91 -1.14
C GLY A 243 5.02 8.80 -0.23
N ALA A 244 4.11 8.01 0.33
CA ALA A 244 4.34 6.67 0.89
C ALA A 244 5.44 6.52 1.98
N GLN A 245 5.57 7.48 2.89
CA GLN A 245 6.51 7.40 4.03
C GLN A 245 5.92 6.71 5.28
N GLY A 246 5.09 5.68 5.13
CA GLY A 246 4.41 5.03 6.26
C GLY A 246 5.04 3.72 6.78
N GLY A 247 5.63 2.92 5.88
CA GLY A 247 6.05 1.54 6.23
C GLY A 247 7.51 1.39 6.68
N ILE A 248 8.40 2.23 6.17
CA ILE A 248 9.86 2.07 6.35
C ILE A 248 10.32 2.39 7.78
N TYR A 249 9.65 3.31 8.47
CA TYR A 249 10.05 3.68 9.84
C TYR A 249 9.88 2.53 10.84
N MET A 250 8.97 1.57 10.58
CA MET A 250 8.62 0.54 11.56
C MET A 250 9.41 -0.76 11.45
N PHE A 251 9.80 -1.18 10.24
CA PHE A 251 10.80 -2.26 10.10
C PHE A 251 12.16 -1.84 10.66
N GLY A 252 12.52 -0.55 10.52
CA GLY A 252 13.70 0.04 11.13
C GLY A 252 13.62 0.05 12.66
N MET A 253 12.52 0.53 13.24
CA MET A 253 12.33 0.61 14.69
C MET A 253 12.18 -0.76 15.37
N LEU A 254 11.50 -1.75 14.78
CA LEU A 254 11.47 -3.14 15.29
C LEU A 254 12.89 -3.73 15.43
N GLY A 255 13.79 -3.32 14.53
CA GLY A 255 15.21 -3.64 14.57
C GLY A 255 16.02 -2.86 15.61
N THR A 256 15.58 -1.70 16.10
CA THR A 256 16.34 -0.86 17.05
C THR A 256 15.99 -1.09 18.51
N PHE A 257 14.76 -1.52 18.81
CA PHE A 257 14.27 -1.63 20.21
C PHE A 257 14.64 -2.94 20.92
N LEU A 258 15.10 -3.97 20.19
CA LEU A 258 15.49 -5.25 20.80
C LEU A 258 17.00 -5.57 20.85
N PRO A 259 17.87 -5.17 19.90
CA PRO A 259 19.29 -5.51 19.99
C PRO A 259 19.99 -4.81 21.16
N THR A 260 19.49 -3.67 21.60
CA THR A 260 20.01 -2.95 22.77
C THR A 260 19.73 -3.69 24.08
N ALA A 261 18.71 -4.53 24.15
CA ALA A 261 18.39 -5.29 25.36
C ALA A 261 19.16 -6.61 25.50
N ALA A 262 19.65 -7.18 24.39
CA ALA A 262 20.60 -8.30 24.46
C ALA A 262 21.90 -7.86 25.18
N GLY A 263 22.32 -6.60 25.02
CA GLY A 263 23.42 -6.02 25.80
C GLY A 263 23.11 -5.84 27.29
N VAL A 264 21.88 -5.49 27.66
CA VAL A 264 21.51 -5.18 29.06
C VAL A 264 21.23 -6.44 29.89
N LEU A 265 20.65 -7.50 29.30
CA LEU A 265 20.47 -8.78 29.99
C LEU A 265 21.77 -9.59 30.09
N LEU A 266 22.71 -9.40 29.15
CA LEU A 266 24.06 -9.93 29.28
C LEU A 266 24.94 -9.10 30.24
N ALA A 267 24.70 -7.80 30.39
CA ALA A 267 25.47 -6.92 31.29
C ALA A 267 25.00 -6.95 32.76
N SER A 268 23.83 -7.50 33.07
CA SER A 268 23.32 -7.56 34.46
C SER A 268 23.86 -8.74 35.28
N ASN A 269 24.93 -9.40 34.85
CA ASN A 269 25.71 -10.25 35.74
C ASN A 269 27.19 -10.41 35.35
N PRO A 270 28.08 -9.47 35.72
CA PRO A 270 29.46 -9.85 35.97
C PRO A 270 29.50 -10.59 37.30
N VAL A 271 29.94 -11.84 37.26
CA VAL A 271 30.42 -12.56 38.43
C VAL A 271 31.36 -11.63 39.21
N LEU A 272 30.98 -11.24 40.43
CA LEU A 272 31.92 -10.68 41.40
C LEU A 272 31.61 -11.23 42.79
N LEU A 273 32.45 -12.18 43.15
CA LEU A 273 32.67 -12.78 44.46
C LEU A 273 33.08 -11.71 45.47
N GLY A 274 32.52 -11.80 46.68
CA GLY A 274 32.88 -10.90 47.79
C GLY A 274 32.27 -11.31 49.14
N VAL A 275 32.70 -12.46 49.66
CA VAL A 275 32.88 -12.82 51.08
C VAL A 275 31.69 -12.69 52.05
N GLY A 276 31.22 -13.86 52.49
CA GLY A 276 30.38 -14.04 53.67
C GLY A 276 30.08 -15.52 53.88
N ALA A 277 31.12 -16.34 54.09
CA ALA A 277 30.93 -17.72 54.51
C ALA A 277 30.38 -17.75 55.94
N VAL A 278 29.34 -18.54 56.15
CA VAL A 278 29.07 -19.47 57.27
C VAL A 278 27.54 -19.60 57.41
N PHE A 279 27.03 -20.83 57.27
CA PHE A 279 25.64 -21.32 57.24
C PHE A 279 24.89 -21.20 55.89
N GLY A 280 24.66 -22.33 55.20
CA GLY A 280 23.66 -22.33 54.10
C GLY A 280 23.69 -23.42 53.04
N SER A 281 23.98 -24.70 53.34
CA SER A 281 23.74 -25.79 52.38
C SER A 281 22.24 -25.99 52.05
N MET A 282 21.33 -25.35 52.79
CA MET A 282 19.90 -25.24 52.47
C MET A 282 19.53 -23.94 51.70
N GLY A 283 20.44 -22.97 51.56
CA GLY A 283 20.15 -21.66 50.94
C GLY A 283 20.40 -21.57 49.43
N LEU A 284 21.24 -22.44 48.86
CA LEU A 284 21.59 -22.41 47.43
C LEU A 284 20.41 -22.66 46.49
N MET A 285 19.45 -23.48 46.93
CA MET A 285 18.24 -23.77 46.15
C MET A 285 17.25 -22.60 46.20
N ASP A 286 17.17 -21.92 47.34
CA ASP A 286 16.34 -20.72 47.50
C ASP A 286 16.95 -19.51 46.77
N ASP A 287 18.28 -19.37 46.73
CA ASP A 287 18.97 -18.37 45.92
C ASP A 287 18.77 -18.59 44.41
N ARG A 288 18.79 -19.85 43.95
CA ARG A 288 18.47 -20.18 42.54
C ARG A 288 17.02 -19.87 42.21
N LYS A 289 16.07 -20.26 43.08
CA LYS A 289 14.64 -19.92 42.92
C LYS A 289 14.45 -18.41 42.87
N ARG A 290 15.07 -17.65 43.78
CA ARG A 290 15.03 -16.19 43.81
C ARG A 290 15.58 -15.57 42.52
N LYS A 291 16.72 -16.05 42.03
CA LYS A 291 17.32 -15.59 40.76
C LYS A 291 16.43 -15.85 39.56
N VAL A 292 15.80 -17.02 39.47
CA VAL A 292 14.85 -17.35 38.39
C VAL A 292 13.62 -16.45 38.46
N GLN A 293 13.05 -16.24 39.65
CA GLN A 293 11.89 -15.36 39.82
C GLN A 293 12.21 -13.89 39.46
N MET A 294 13.38 -13.38 39.87
CA MET A 294 13.84 -12.04 39.49
C MET A 294 13.98 -11.89 37.97
N ARG A 295 14.54 -12.89 37.28
CA ARG A 295 14.66 -12.88 35.81
C ARG A 295 13.30 -12.88 35.13
N ARG A 296 12.35 -13.70 35.61
CA ARG A 296 10.97 -13.73 35.11
C ARG A 296 10.30 -12.37 35.28
N GLN A 297 10.45 -11.75 36.45
CA GLN A 297 9.87 -10.42 36.69
C GLN A 297 10.47 -9.34 35.77
N ALA A 298 11.79 -9.33 35.59
CA ALA A 298 12.46 -8.42 34.67
C ALA A 298 11.98 -8.63 33.22
N ALA A 299 11.90 -9.87 32.77
CA ALA A 299 11.38 -10.26 31.46
C ALA A 299 9.93 -9.75 31.23
N ARG A 300 9.04 -9.95 32.21
CA ARG A 300 7.65 -9.46 32.11
C ARG A 300 7.56 -7.94 32.08
N ALA A 301 8.38 -7.25 32.87
CA ALA A 301 8.42 -5.79 32.87
C ALA A 301 8.88 -5.26 31.50
N GLN A 302 9.91 -5.87 30.92
CA GLN A 302 10.42 -5.50 29.60
C GLN A 302 9.41 -5.80 28.48
N LEU A 303 8.77 -6.98 28.51
CA LEU A 303 7.71 -7.36 27.58
C LEU A 303 6.58 -6.33 27.59
N ARG A 304 6.09 -5.96 28.77
CA ARG A 304 5.00 -4.97 28.90
C ARG A 304 5.40 -3.61 28.34
N GLY A 305 6.57 -3.09 28.73
CA GLY A 305 7.07 -1.82 28.20
C GLY A 305 7.16 -1.82 26.67
N PHE A 306 7.72 -2.88 26.08
CA PHE A 306 7.79 -3.02 24.62
C PHE A 306 6.40 -3.05 23.96
N LEU A 307 5.46 -3.82 24.50
CA LEU A 307 4.10 -3.89 23.95
C LEU A 307 3.34 -2.57 24.11
N ASP A 308 3.53 -1.85 25.21
CA ASP A 308 2.94 -0.54 25.45
C ASP A 308 3.48 0.50 24.45
N ASP A 309 4.79 0.54 24.23
CA ASP A 309 5.44 1.42 23.24
C ASP A 309 4.94 1.13 21.82
N VAL A 310 4.88 -0.14 21.43
CA VAL A 310 4.33 -0.58 20.15
C VAL A 310 2.86 -0.20 20.02
N GLN A 311 2.08 -0.36 21.08
CA GLN A 311 0.66 0.01 21.09
C GLN A 311 0.46 1.52 20.94
N PHE A 312 1.29 2.32 21.59
CA PHE A 312 1.26 3.77 21.47
C PHE A 312 1.60 4.22 20.04
N GLU A 313 2.74 3.75 19.50
CA GLU A 313 3.21 4.16 18.18
C GLU A 313 2.25 3.68 17.06
N MET A 314 1.82 2.42 17.11
CA MET A 314 0.89 1.89 16.11
C MET A 314 -0.48 2.59 16.19
N GLY A 315 -0.96 2.93 17.39
CA GLY A 315 -2.21 3.67 17.54
C GLY A 315 -2.16 5.06 16.88
N ASN A 316 -1.03 5.76 17.05
CA ASN A 316 -0.78 7.03 16.37
C ASN A 316 -0.68 6.83 14.85
N GLN A 317 0.06 5.82 14.40
CA GLN A 317 0.24 5.53 12.98
C GLN A 317 -1.06 5.15 12.27
N ILE A 318 -1.90 4.30 12.88
CA ILE A 318 -3.25 3.97 12.38
C ILE A 318 -4.05 5.26 12.19
N THR A 319 -4.04 6.14 13.19
CA THR A 319 -4.77 7.41 13.15
C THR A 319 -4.29 8.31 12.02
N ASN A 320 -2.98 8.39 11.79
CA ASN A 320 -2.41 9.22 10.73
C ASN A 320 -2.69 8.65 9.33
N LEU A 321 -2.51 7.34 9.14
CA LEU A 321 -2.82 6.67 7.86
C LEU A 321 -4.29 6.80 7.50
N VAL A 322 -5.18 6.66 8.48
CA VAL A 322 -6.63 6.85 8.31
C VAL A 322 -6.95 8.28 7.85
N LYS A 323 -6.32 9.30 8.43
CA LYS A 323 -6.49 10.69 7.99
C LYS A 323 -5.97 10.93 6.57
N GLU A 324 -4.87 10.28 6.21
CA GLU A 324 -4.31 10.32 4.86
C GLU A 324 -5.27 9.66 3.86
N ILE A 325 -5.76 8.44 4.15
CA ILE A 325 -6.79 7.75 3.36
C ILE A 325 -8.03 8.63 3.19
N GLN A 326 -8.51 9.26 4.26
CA GLN A 326 -9.66 10.16 4.19
C GLN A 326 -9.44 11.32 3.23
N ARG A 327 -8.26 11.93 3.29
CA ARG A 327 -7.89 13.06 2.44
C ARG A 327 -7.76 12.61 0.99
N GLU A 328 -7.03 11.54 0.72
CA GLU A 328 -6.87 10.99 -0.64
C GLU A 328 -8.22 10.64 -1.26
N LEU A 329 -9.10 9.94 -0.54
CA LEU A 329 -10.42 9.59 -1.05
C LEU A 329 -11.28 10.84 -1.35
N ARG A 330 -11.15 11.89 -0.54
CA ARG A 330 -11.88 13.15 -0.77
C ARG A 330 -11.32 13.95 -1.93
N ASP A 331 -10.00 14.03 -2.03
CA ASP A 331 -9.30 14.73 -3.10
C ASP A 331 -9.58 14.01 -4.44
N ASP A 332 -9.43 12.67 -4.51
CA ASP A 332 -9.70 11.85 -5.70
C ASP A 332 -11.12 12.04 -6.26
N VAL A 333 -12.13 11.93 -5.38
CA VAL A 333 -13.54 12.08 -5.77
C VAL A 333 -13.83 13.53 -6.14
N GLY A 334 -13.34 14.48 -5.35
CA GLY A 334 -13.50 15.92 -5.62
C GLY A 334 -12.94 16.34 -6.98
N ASP A 335 -11.73 15.88 -7.30
CA ASP A 335 -11.05 16.16 -8.57
C ASP A 335 -11.81 15.54 -9.74
N ARG A 336 -12.29 14.30 -9.60
CA ARG A 336 -13.09 13.65 -10.63
C ARG A 336 -14.41 14.39 -10.90
N LEU A 337 -15.11 14.79 -9.85
CA LEU A 337 -16.33 15.59 -9.98
C LEU A 337 -16.05 16.95 -10.64
N ALA A 338 -14.90 17.57 -10.34
CA ALA A 338 -14.49 18.82 -10.96
C ALA A 338 -14.18 18.68 -12.46
N GLU A 339 -13.48 17.61 -12.84
CA GLU A 339 -13.20 17.27 -14.24
C GLU A 339 -14.49 17.05 -15.05
N LEU A 340 -15.46 16.33 -14.47
CA LEU A 340 -16.76 16.10 -15.09
C LEU A 340 -17.55 17.41 -15.26
N GLN A 341 -17.48 18.33 -14.29
CA GLN A 341 -18.21 19.59 -14.37
C GLN A 341 -17.64 20.49 -15.47
N ARG A 342 -16.32 20.51 -15.58
CA ARG A 342 -15.65 21.20 -16.68
C ARG A 342 -16.06 20.61 -18.02
N THR A 343 -16.05 19.29 -18.14
CA THR A 343 -16.46 18.58 -19.36
C THR A 343 -17.91 18.92 -19.75
N TYR A 344 -18.86 18.86 -18.81
CA TYR A 344 -20.26 19.21 -19.10
C TYR A 344 -20.45 20.68 -19.42
N THR A 345 -19.74 21.58 -18.74
CA THR A 345 -19.82 23.03 -19.03
C THR A 345 -19.29 23.35 -20.42
N ASP A 346 -18.14 22.77 -20.80
CA ASP A 346 -17.57 22.93 -22.14
C ASP A 346 -18.50 22.33 -23.21
N THR A 347 -19.13 21.19 -22.92
CA THR A 347 -20.08 20.54 -23.85
C THR A 347 -21.34 21.38 -24.05
N ILE A 348 -21.92 21.94 -22.99
CA ILE A 348 -23.08 22.84 -23.07
C ILE A 348 -22.73 24.10 -23.87
N ALA A 349 -21.57 24.72 -23.59
CA ALA A 349 -21.14 25.93 -24.29
C ALA A 349 -20.95 25.69 -25.80
N ARG A 350 -20.36 24.54 -26.19
CA ARG A 350 -20.22 24.14 -27.59
C ARG A 350 -21.58 23.91 -28.25
N ALA A 351 -22.47 23.16 -27.60
CA ALA A 351 -23.80 22.90 -28.12
C ALA A 351 -24.62 24.19 -28.34
N GLN A 352 -24.46 25.19 -27.47
CA GLN A 352 -25.10 26.51 -27.65
C GLN A 352 -24.50 27.31 -28.81
N ALA A 353 -23.18 27.29 -28.98
CA ALA A 353 -22.50 27.98 -30.09
C ALA A 353 -22.90 27.39 -31.46
N ASP A 354 -23.13 26.08 -31.51
CA ASP A 354 -23.47 25.36 -32.74
C ASP A 354 -24.86 25.70 -33.28
N GLY A 355 -25.79 26.13 -32.42
CA GLY A 355 -27.13 26.59 -32.81
C GLY A 355 -27.14 27.87 -33.66
N GLY A 356 -26.04 28.64 -33.67
CA GLY A 356 -25.89 29.87 -34.47
C GLY A 356 -25.20 29.69 -35.83
N ARG A 357 -24.79 28.47 -36.20
CA ARG A 357 -24.00 28.21 -37.42
C ARG A 357 -24.84 28.20 -38.69
N SER A 358 -24.27 28.72 -39.77
CA SER A 358 -24.85 28.64 -41.12
C SER A 358 -24.91 27.18 -41.62
N VAL A 359 -25.75 26.91 -42.64
CA VAL A 359 -25.89 25.57 -43.22
C VAL A 359 -24.54 25.03 -43.74
N THR A 360 -23.74 25.89 -44.37
CA THR A 360 -22.42 25.53 -44.92
C THR A 360 -21.42 25.20 -43.81
N GLU A 361 -21.38 25.98 -42.72
CA GLU A 361 -20.53 25.71 -41.56
C GLU A 361 -20.93 24.43 -40.84
N ARG A 362 -22.24 24.13 -40.74
CA ARG A 362 -22.72 22.86 -40.18
C ARG A 362 -22.27 21.66 -41.00
N GLN A 363 -22.35 21.73 -42.33
CA GLN A 363 -21.87 20.66 -43.21
C GLN A 363 -20.35 20.45 -43.10
N GLN A 364 -19.57 21.53 -43.05
CA GLN A 364 -18.11 21.44 -42.86
C GLN A 364 -17.76 20.83 -41.49
N ARG A 365 -18.45 21.23 -40.42
CA ARG A 365 -18.24 20.67 -39.09
C ARG A 365 -18.61 19.19 -39.03
N LEU A 366 -19.74 18.78 -39.61
CA LEU A 366 -20.15 17.39 -39.67
C LEU A 366 -19.07 16.51 -40.32
N ALA A 367 -18.50 16.97 -41.45
CA ALA A 367 -17.40 16.26 -42.10
C ALA A 367 -16.14 16.16 -41.22
N GLN A 368 -15.82 17.22 -40.48
CA GLN A 368 -14.70 17.22 -39.53
C GLN A 368 -14.92 16.23 -38.37
N ILE A 369 -16.11 16.23 -37.77
CA ILE A 369 -16.47 15.34 -36.66
C ILE A 369 -16.41 13.88 -37.12
N ASP A 370 -16.93 13.57 -38.32
CA ASP A 370 -16.89 12.22 -38.87
C ASP A 370 -15.44 11.72 -39.07
N GLY A 371 -14.54 12.61 -39.52
CA GLY A 371 -13.10 12.32 -39.60
C GLY A 371 -12.48 12.07 -38.22
N GLN A 372 -12.82 12.89 -37.22
CA GLN A 372 -12.32 12.73 -35.85
C GLN A 372 -12.83 11.44 -35.19
N LEU A 373 -14.10 11.09 -35.35
CA LEU A 373 -14.69 9.85 -34.85
C LEU A 373 -13.98 8.62 -35.46
N THR A 374 -13.71 8.65 -36.76
CA THR A 374 -12.99 7.59 -37.47
C THR A 374 -11.57 7.40 -36.90
N GLU A 375 -10.83 8.48 -36.66
CA GLU A 375 -9.48 8.38 -36.06
C GLU A 375 -9.52 7.87 -34.62
N LEU A 376 -10.52 8.29 -33.83
CA LEU A 376 -10.71 7.80 -32.45
C LEU A 376 -11.09 6.32 -32.40
N GLU A 377 -11.85 5.81 -33.37
CA GLU A 377 -12.12 4.37 -33.53
C GLU A 377 -10.84 3.59 -33.89
N ARG A 378 -10.01 4.16 -34.78
CA ARG A 378 -8.72 3.57 -35.15
C ARG A 378 -7.78 3.47 -33.94
N LEU A 379 -7.70 4.54 -33.14
CA LEU A 379 -6.90 4.57 -31.90
C LEU A 379 -7.42 3.58 -30.86
N ASP A 380 -8.74 3.49 -30.67
CA ASP A 380 -9.33 2.53 -29.75
C ASP A 380 -9.04 1.07 -30.15
N THR A 381 -9.14 0.77 -31.45
CA THR A 381 -8.80 -0.55 -32.00
C THR A 381 -7.33 -0.88 -31.77
N ALA A 382 -6.42 0.07 -31.99
CA ALA A 382 -4.98 -0.11 -31.76
C ALA A 382 -4.66 -0.34 -30.28
N LEU A 383 -5.30 0.41 -29.37
CA LEU A 383 -5.17 0.20 -27.92
C LEU A 383 -5.73 -1.16 -27.49
N GLY A 384 -6.85 -1.59 -28.06
CA GLY A 384 -7.42 -2.91 -27.81
C GLY A 384 -6.47 -4.04 -28.24
N ALA A 385 -5.83 -3.91 -29.41
CA ALA A 385 -4.84 -4.88 -29.88
C ALA A 385 -3.58 -4.93 -28.98
N ALA A 386 -3.10 -3.79 -28.48
CA ALA A 386 -1.97 -3.71 -27.57
C ALA A 386 -2.26 -4.32 -26.19
N LEU A 387 -3.50 -4.19 -25.70
CA LEU A 387 -3.98 -4.85 -24.49
C LEU A 387 -4.15 -6.37 -24.69
N GLY A 388 -4.68 -6.79 -25.84
CA GLY A 388 -4.87 -8.20 -26.19
C GLY A 388 -3.55 -8.98 -26.31
N THR A 389 -2.50 -8.37 -26.87
CA THR A 389 -1.16 -8.98 -26.91
C THR A 389 -0.53 -9.05 -25.52
N ALA A 390 -0.74 -8.05 -24.66
CA ALA A 390 -0.27 -8.06 -23.28
C ALA A 390 -0.98 -9.13 -22.43
N ALA A 391 -2.29 -9.34 -22.64
CA ALA A 391 -3.08 -10.38 -21.96
C ALA A 391 -2.69 -11.79 -22.41
N ALA A 392 -2.42 -11.98 -23.71
CA ALA A 392 -2.01 -13.27 -24.27
C ALA A 392 -0.63 -13.73 -23.77
N THR A 393 0.30 -12.80 -23.50
CA THR A 393 1.61 -13.16 -22.90
C THR A 393 1.49 -13.55 -21.42
N THR A 394 0.49 -13.05 -20.68
CA THR A 394 0.25 -13.44 -19.28
C THR A 394 -0.32 -14.85 -19.13
N VAL A 395 -1.18 -15.31 -20.05
CA VAL A 395 -1.76 -16.67 -20.00
C VAL A 395 -0.75 -17.74 -20.40
N GLY A 396 0.25 -17.42 -21.23
CA GLY A 396 1.31 -18.34 -21.64
C GLY A 396 2.41 -18.60 -20.60
N ALA A 397 2.34 -17.96 -19.42
CA ALA A 397 3.34 -18.08 -18.35
C ALA A 397 2.77 -18.65 -17.03
N SER A 398 1.52 -19.15 -17.06
CA SER A 398 0.87 -19.83 -15.93
C SER A 398 1.22 -21.30 -15.87
#